data_AF-A0A0G1VGK2-F1
#
_entry.id   AF-A0A0G1VGK2-F1
#
_cell.length_a   1.000
_cell.length_b   1.000
_cell.length_c   1.000
_cell.angle_alpha   90.00
_cell.angle_beta   90.00
_cell.angle_gamma   90.00
#
_symmetry.space_group_name_H-M   'P 1'
#
loop_
_entity.id
_entity.type
_entity.pdbx_description
1 polymer ?
#
loop_
_entity_poly.entity_id
_entity_poly.type
_entity_poly.pdbx_seq_one_letter_code
_entity_poly.pdbx_strand_id
1 'polypeptide(L)'
;MMDFTQTQIAVKPLTAIPAAKRRGLHFKTAFGVLGGIGALFLPKLGFPWQVARRRLLRVRRVQATCADLRQGDPGVYRGRGERAQGPEAERDTAGMISLEVWRVMSGAESTLGVLYQTGETRRPLCWTLEDEFRLNKLPGETRIPPGTYPLALRTEGGFHERYAVRYGQLHRGMLWLRDVPGFEYVLIHCGNTDLDTAGCILVGDVARQNITGRGELQNSDAAYRRVYPLIAAWLENGHEVKLRLTDVDSPA
;
A
#
# COMPACT_ATOMS: atom_id res chain seq x y z
N MET A 1 19.74 -20.37 -53.29
CA MET A 1 18.37 -19.89 -53.53
C MET A 1 17.50 -20.36 -52.38
N MET A 2 17.21 -19.50 -51.41
CA MET A 2 15.94 -19.38 -50.70
C MET A 2 15.96 -18.03 -49.98
N ASP A 3 14.95 -17.21 -50.31
CA ASP A 3 14.84 -15.77 -50.05
C ASP A 3 14.51 -15.42 -48.61
N PHE A 4 15.09 -14.31 -48.14
CA PHE A 4 14.61 -13.54 -46.99
C PHE A 4 13.54 -12.55 -47.47
N THR A 5 12.27 -12.82 -47.21
CA THR A 5 11.21 -11.81 -47.42
C THR A 5 11.00 -11.01 -46.14
N GLN A 6 11.38 -9.75 -46.22
CA GLN A 6 11.22 -8.70 -45.22
C GLN A 6 9.73 -8.28 -45.15
N THR A 7 9.05 -8.58 -44.04
CA THR A 7 7.68 -8.10 -43.80
C THR A 7 7.73 -6.62 -43.43
N GLN A 8 7.24 -5.75 -44.31
CA GLN A 8 7.08 -4.32 -44.04
C GLN A 8 5.89 -4.08 -43.10
N ILE A 9 6.15 -3.44 -41.96
CA ILE A 9 5.13 -2.95 -41.05
C ILE A 9 4.81 -1.52 -41.45
N ALA A 10 3.58 -1.29 -41.92
CA ALA A 10 3.09 0.04 -42.27
C ALA A 10 2.94 0.92 -41.02
N VAL A 11 3.77 1.95 -40.90
CA VAL A 11 3.62 3.02 -39.90
C VAL A 11 2.52 3.99 -40.35
N LYS A 12 1.43 4.04 -39.59
CA LYS A 12 0.33 4.99 -39.77
C LYS A 12 0.75 6.35 -39.20
N PRO A 13 0.65 7.48 -39.93
CA PRO A 13 1.05 8.78 -39.40
C PRO A 13 0.08 9.27 -38.31
N LEU A 14 0.64 9.80 -37.22
CA LEU A 14 -0.07 10.47 -36.14
C LEU A 14 -0.71 11.76 -36.65
N THR A 15 -2.04 11.82 -36.65
CA THR A 15 -2.80 13.06 -36.85
C THR A 15 -2.73 13.92 -35.59
N ALA A 16 -2.33 15.18 -35.77
CA ALA A 16 -2.23 16.18 -34.71
C ALA A 16 -3.58 16.45 -34.01
N ILE A 17 -3.54 16.52 -32.68
CA ILE A 17 -4.67 16.92 -31.82
C ILE A 17 -4.78 18.46 -31.84
N PRO A 18 -5.96 19.05 -32.12
CA PRO A 18 -6.10 20.51 -32.13
C PRO A 18 -6.11 21.10 -30.72
N ALA A 19 -5.40 22.22 -30.55
CA ALA A 19 -5.24 22.95 -29.30
C ALA A 19 -6.58 23.47 -28.73
N ALA A 20 -6.82 23.22 -27.44
CA ALA A 20 -7.99 23.70 -26.72
C ALA A 20 -7.96 25.24 -26.56
N LYS A 21 -9.00 25.89 -27.08
CA LYS A 21 -9.22 27.34 -27.05
C LYS A 21 -9.60 27.78 -25.62
N ARG A 22 -8.74 28.53 -24.93
CA ARG A 22 -9.04 29.16 -23.63
C ARG A 22 -10.22 30.12 -23.80
N ARG A 23 -11.35 29.86 -23.14
CA ARG A 23 -12.47 30.82 -23.02
C ARG A 23 -12.22 31.72 -21.82
N GLY A 24 -12.01 33.01 -22.08
CA GLY A 24 -11.94 34.05 -21.07
C GLY A 24 -13.31 34.24 -20.38
N LEU A 25 -13.28 34.28 -19.06
CA LEU A 25 -14.44 34.54 -18.22
C LEU A 25 -14.59 36.07 -18.08
N HIS A 26 -15.60 36.65 -18.73
CA HIS A 26 -15.98 38.05 -18.53
C HIS A 26 -16.83 38.17 -17.26
N PHE A 27 -16.30 38.84 -16.23
CA PHE A 27 -17.07 39.35 -15.10
C PHE A 27 -17.93 40.53 -15.59
N LYS A 28 -19.25 40.40 -15.54
CA LYS A 28 -20.17 41.54 -15.59
C LYS A 28 -20.76 41.76 -14.21
N THR A 29 -20.37 42.88 -13.61
CA THR A 29 -21.05 43.52 -12.48
C THR A 29 -22.42 44.03 -12.93
N ALA A 30 -23.46 43.73 -12.14
CA ALA A 30 -24.77 44.34 -12.27
C ALA A 30 -25.22 44.84 -10.89
N PHE A 31 -25.19 46.16 -10.74
CA PHE A 31 -25.90 46.91 -9.72
C PHE A 31 -27.39 46.94 -10.07
N GLY A 32 -28.27 46.71 -9.10
CA GLY A 32 -29.71 46.86 -9.24
C GLY A 32 -30.37 46.98 -7.86
N VAL A 33 -30.88 48.19 -7.57
CA VAL A 33 -31.57 48.63 -6.34
C VAL A 33 -33.09 48.65 -6.57
N LEU A 34 -33.85 48.71 -5.48
CA LEU A 34 -35.32 48.84 -5.29
C LEU A 34 -36.10 47.51 -5.26
N GLY A 35 -37.02 47.22 -4.34
CA GLY A 35 -37.64 47.97 -3.22
C GLY A 35 -38.99 47.33 -2.87
N GLY A 36 -39.47 47.51 -1.62
CA GLY A 36 -40.90 47.60 -1.30
C GLY A 36 -41.72 46.34 -0.93
N ILE A 37 -41.91 46.17 0.38
CA ILE A 37 -43.17 45.93 1.16
C ILE A 37 -44.40 45.35 0.42
N GLY A 38 -44.97 44.27 0.99
CA GLY A 38 -46.35 43.85 0.70
C GLY A 38 -46.79 42.62 1.50
N ALA A 39 -47.26 42.84 2.73
CA ALA A 39 -48.07 41.87 3.48
C ALA A 39 -49.55 42.03 3.09
N LEU A 40 -50.28 40.94 2.85
CA LEU A 40 -51.75 40.79 3.05
C LEU A 40 -52.11 39.32 2.72
N PHE A 41 -52.55 38.52 3.69
CA PHE A 41 -53.95 38.22 4.09
C PHE A 41 -54.47 36.87 3.55
N LEU A 42 -54.73 35.96 4.50
CA LEU A 42 -55.48 34.71 4.32
C LEU A 42 -56.95 34.98 3.94
N PRO A 43 -57.64 33.95 3.42
CA PRO A 43 -58.83 33.51 4.15
C PRO A 43 -58.85 32.01 4.45
N LYS A 44 -59.56 31.74 5.55
CA LYS A 44 -59.80 30.48 6.23
C LYS A 44 -60.76 29.59 5.43
N LEU A 45 -60.49 28.28 5.37
CA LEU A 45 -61.53 27.26 5.32
C LEU A 45 -61.20 26.15 6.32
N GLY A 46 -62.24 25.70 7.02
CA GLY A 46 -62.17 24.98 8.29
C GLY A 46 -61.89 23.48 8.23
N PHE A 47 -61.55 23.00 9.43
CA PHE A 47 -61.63 21.65 10.04
C PHE A 47 -62.59 20.62 9.36
N PRO A 48 -62.36 19.28 9.48
CA PRO A 48 -61.95 18.65 10.74
C PRO A 48 -60.93 17.49 10.69
N TRP A 49 -60.36 17.29 11.87
CA TRP A 49 -59.55 16.18 12.38
C TRP A 49 -60.05 14.78 11.97
N GLN A 50 -59.23 14.00 11.24
CA GLN A 50 -59.27 12.53 11.28
C GLN A 50 -57.87 11.90 11.09
N VAL A 51 -57.44 11.23 12.16
CA VAL A 51 -56.73 9.94 12.22
C VAL A 51 -55.62 9.68 11.19
N ALA A 52 -54.38 9.89 11.61
CA ALA A 52 -53.20 9.36 10.94
C ALA A 52 -53.15 7.83 11.01
N ARG A 53 -53.42 7.15 9.89
CA ARG A 53 -53.03 5.74 9.68
C ARG A 53 -51.74 5.69 8.85
N ARG A 54 -50.59 5.57 9.50
CA ARG A 54 -49.33 5.21 8.82
C ARG A 54 -49.41 3.75 8.36
N ARG A 55 -49.47 3.56 7.04
CA ARG A 55 -49.19 2.29 6.36
C ARG A 55 -47.69 2.00 6.52
N LEU A 56 -47.34 1.18 7.51
CA LEU A 56 -45.99 0.63 7.65
C LEU A 56 -45.83 -0.49 6.61
N LEU A 57 -44.92 -0.28 5.66
CA LEU A 57 -44.34 -1.35 4.86
C LEU A 57 -43.68 -2.35 5.82
N ARG A 58 -44.18 -3.58 5.80
CA ARG A 58 -43.67 -4.71 6.59
C ARG A 58 -42.34 -5.17 5.99
N VAL A 59 -41.26 -4.45 6.30
CA VAL A 59 -39.91 -5.01 6.16
C VAL A 59 -39.84 -6.14 7.19
N ARG A 60 -39.68 -7.39 6.72
CA ARG A 60 -39.36 -8.51 7.60
C ARG A 60 -38.00 -8.21 8.24
N ARG A 61 -38.04 -7.63 9.44
CA ARG A 61 -36.91 -7.56 10.36
C ARG A 61 -36.62 -9.00 10.74
N VAL A 62 -35.51 -9.56 10.26
CA VAL A 62 -34.91 -10.72 10.91
C VAL A 62 -34.43 -10.22 12.25
N GLN A 63 -35.25 -10.42 13.29
CA GLN A 63 -34.81 -10.26 14.67
C GLN A 63 -33.93 -11.47 14.98
N ALA A 64 -32.64 -11.38 14.67
CA ALA A 64 -31.67 -12.13 15.47
C ALA A 64 -31.72 -11.49 16.87
N THR A 65 -32.26 -12.21 17.84
CA THR A 65 -32.22 -11.76 19.23
C THR A 65 -30.77 -11.88 19.70
N CYS A 66 -30.30 -10.95 20.54
CA CYS A 66 -28.99 -11.04 21.18
C CYS A 66 -28.83 -12.29 22.10
N ALA A 67 -29.87 -13.13 22.20
CA ALA A 67 -29.84 -14.40 22.92
C ALA A 67 -29.25 -15.55 22.08
N ASP A 68 -29.23 -15.45 20.75
CA ASP A 68 -28.78 -16.53 19.85
C ASP A 68 -27.26 -16.52 19.59
N LEU A 69 -26.52 -15.56 20.15
CA LEU A 69 -25.05 -15.50 20.13
C LEU A 69 -24.39 -16.04 21.40
N ARG A 70 -25.15 -16.70 22.29
CA ARG A 70 -24.65 -17.26 23.57
C ARG A 70 -24.79 -18.78 23.66
N GLN A 71 -24.53 -19.49 22.58
CA GLN A 71 -24.25 -20.92 22.62
C GLN A 71 -22.97 -21.21 21.82
N GLY A 72 -21.89 -20.55 22.24
CA GLY A 72 -20.53 -21.04 22.03
C GLY A 72 -20.05 -21.64 23.35
N ASP A 73 -19.75 -22.93 23.31
CA ASP A 73 -19.12 -23.76 24.34
C ASP A 73 -18.19 -22.98 25.31
N PRO A 74 -18.35 -23.08 26.66
CA PRO A 74 -17.47 -22.42 27.62
C PRO A 74 -16.12 -23.15 27.73
N GLY A 75 -15.36 -23.16 26.64
CA GLY A 75 -13.95 -23.52 26.63
C GLY A 75 -13.09 -22.40 27.22
N VAL A 76 -13.10 -22.30 28.56
CA VAL A 76 -12.00 -21.82 29.41
C VAL A 76 -11.16 -20.64 28.87
N TYR A 77 -11.63 -19.40 29.06
CA TYR A 77 -10.73 -18.25 29.20
C TYR A 77 -10.10 -18.30 30.60
N ARG A 78 -8.98 -19.01 30.75
CA ARG A 78 -8.15 -18.94 31.97
C ARG A 78 -7.25 -17.71 31.89
N GLY A 79 -7.39 -16.86 32.91
CA GLY A 79 -6.69 -15.60 33.04
C GLY A 79 -5.19 -15.74 33.29
N ARG A 80 -4.52 -14.63 32.96
CA ARG A 80 -3.21 -14.14 33.39
C ARG A 80 -2.61 -14.84 34.62
N GLY A 81 -1.46 -15.50 34.41
CA GLY A 81 -0.55 -15.92 35.45
C GLY A 81 0.69 -16.59 34.85
N GLU A 82 1.87 -16.08 35.23
CA GLU A 82 3.21 -16.67 35.11
C GLU A 82 3.95 -16.61 33.76
N ARG A 83 5.17 -16.06 33.85
CA ARG A 83 6.19 -16.03 32.79
C ARG A 83 6.53 -17.45 32.38
N ALA A 84 6.16 -17.84 31.17
CA ALA A 84 6.93 -18.81 30.42
C ALA A 84 7.91 -18.03 29.53
N GLN A 85 9.10 -17.76 30.05
CA GLN A 85 10.27 -17.64 29.17
C GLN A 85 10.53 -19.07 28.66
N GLY A 86 9.91 -19.42 27.54
CA GLY A 86 10.05 -20.69 26.81
C GLY A 86 10.44 -20.42 25.35
N PRO A 87 10.98 -21.40 24.61
CA PRO A 87 12.04 -21.20 23.62
C PRO A 87 11.49 -20.68 22.29
N GLU A 88 11.26 -19.37 22.20
CA GLU A 88 10.94 -18.70 20.93
C GLU A 88 12.21 -18.40 20.10
N ALA A 89 13.39 -18.59 20.70
CA ALA A 89 14.69 -18.28 20.09
C ALA A 89 15.38 -19.47 19.39
N GLU A 90 14.76 -20.65 19.33
CA GLU A 90 15.44 -21.89 18.93
C GLU A 90 14.81 -22.59 17.70
N ARG A 91 14.27 -21.84 16.73
CA ARG A 91 13.78 -22.39 15.44
C ARG A 91 14.45 -21.79 14.20
N ASP A 92 15.48 -20.99 14.41
CA ASP A 92 16.26 -20.30 13.40
C ASP A 92 17.62 -21.00 13.16
N THR A 93 17.70 -22.29 13.48
CA THR A 93 18.95 -23.08 13.50
C THR A 93 19.43 -23.53 12.12
N ALA A 94 18.70 -23.22 11.05
CA ALA A 94 18.97 -23.68 9.68
C ALA A 94 19.74 -22.65 8.84
N GLY A 95 20.60 -21.81 9.42
CA GLY A 95 21.56 -20.97 8.70
C GLY A 95 21.00 -20.04 7.61
N MET A 96 19.69 -19.84 7.56
CA MET A 96 18.97 -19.09 6.54
C MET A 96 17.66 -18.54 7.11
N ILE A 97 17.40 -17.26 6.85
CA ILE A 97 16.09 -16.63 7.07
C ILE A 97 15.42 -16.39 5.71
N SER A 98 14.17 -16.82 5.60
CA SER A 98 13.35 -16.59 4.39
C SER A 98 12.41 -15.41 4.62
N LEU A 99 12.42 -14.45 3.70
CA LEU A 99 11.53 -13.30 3.71
C LEU A 99 10.62 -13.34 2.49
N GLU A 100 9.38 -12.89 2.64
CA GLU A 100 8.41 -12.77 1.55
C GLU A 100 7.77 -11.38 1.57
N VAL A 101 7.72 -10.68 0.44
CA VAL A 101 6.79 -9.56 0.22
C VAL A 101 5.63 -10.07 -0.59
N TRP A 102 4.44 -9.94 -0.03
CA TRP A 102 3.20 -10.20 -0.73
C TRP A 102 2.63 -8.86 -1.19
N ARG A 103 2.61 -8.62 -2.49
CA ARG A 103 2.00 -7.43 -3.10
C ARG A 103 0.50 -7.67 -3.18
N VAL A 104 -0.23 -6.87 -2.43
CA VAL A 104 -1.67 -7.09 -2.20
C VAL A 104 -2.54 -6.05 -2.88
N MET A 105 -1.97 -4.90 -3.26
CA MET A 105 -2.72 -3.82 -3.90
C MET A 105 -1.83 -3.05 -4.90
N SER A 106 -1.98 -3.33 -6.18
CA SER A 106 -1.34 -2.63 -7.29
C SER A 106 -2.25 -1.48 -7.73
N GLY A 107 -1.82 -0.26 -7.44
CA GLY A 107 -2.48 0.97 -7.88
C GLY A 107 -1.77 1.58 -9.08
N ALA A 108 -2.33 2.69 -9.58
CA ALA A 108 -1.78 3.39 -10.74
C ALA A 108 -0.40 4.02 -10.49
N GLU A 109 -0.09 4.37 -9.24
CA GLU A 109 1.11 5.15 -8.85
C GLU A 109 2.02 4.37 -7.88
N SER A 110 1.55 3.24 -7.34
CA SER A 110 2.32 2.47 -6.35
C SER A 110 1.79 1.07 -6.18
N THR A 111 2.62 0.20 -5.60
CA THR A 111 2.25 -1.15 -5.19
C THR A 111 2.39 -1.27 -3.67
N LEU A 112 1.30 -1.60 -2.97
CA LEU A 112 1.34 -1.92 -1.54
C LEU A 112 1.52 -3.42 -1.34
N GLY A 113 2.35 -3.75 -0.37
CA GLY A 113 2.59 -5.13 0.05
C GLY A 113 2.78 -5.29 1.55
N VAL A 114 2.91 -6.53 2.00
CA VAL A 114 3.26 -6.88 3.38
C VAL A 114 4.53 -7.71 3.36
N LEU A 115 5.53 -7.32 4.15
CA LEU A 115 6.74 -8.09 4.39
C LEU A 115 6.51 -9.10 5.50
N TYR A 116 6.88 -10.35 5.26
CA TYR A 116 6.82 -11.46 6.20
C TYR A 116 8.21 -12.04 6.44
N GLN A 117 8.43 -12.51 7.67
CA GLN A 117 9.42 -13.55 7.97
C GLN A 117 8.72 -14.90 7.83
N THR A 118 9.33 -15.81 7.09
CA THR A 118 8.80 -17.13 6.80
C THR A 118 9.69 -18.20 7.41
N GLY A 119 9.07 -19.09 8.19
CA GLY A 119 9.64 -20.35 8.68
C GLY A 119 8.54 -21.41 8.67
N GLU A 120 8.32 -22.09 9.79
CA GLU A 120 7.15 -22.97 9.96
C GLU A 120 5.82 -22.20 9.86
N THR A 121 5.83 -20.94 10.29
CA THR A 121 4.70 -20.01 10.17
C THR A 121 5.15 -18.75 9.46
N ARG A 122 4.18 -17.98 8.94
CA ARG A 122 4.42 -16.65 8.38
C ARG A 122 4.13 -15.58 9.42
N ARG A 123 5.15 -14.82 9.79
CA ARG A 123 5.04 -13.70 10.73
C ARG A 123 5.07 -12.38 9.97
N PRO A 124 4.00 -11.56 9.98
CA PRO A 124 4.02 -10.25 9.34
C PRO A 124 4.99 -9.33 10.09
N LEU A 125 5.86 -8.66 9.35
CA LEU A 125 6.85 -7.73 9.86
C LEU A 125 6.38 -6.29 9.71
N CYS A 126 6.03 -5.83 8.51
CA CYS A 126 5.61 -4.45 8.25
C CYS A 126 4.91 -4.33 6.88
N TRP A 127 4.30 -3.18 6.63
CA TRP A 127 3.83 -2.81 5.30
C TRP A 127 5.00 -2.38 4.42
N THR A 128 4.81 -2.53 3.11
CA THR A 128 5.75 -2.11 2.08
C THR A 128 5.06 -1.29 1.00
N LEU A 129 5.82 -0.41 0.36
CA LEU A 129 5.39 0.37 -0.79
C LEU A 129 6.52 0.37 -1.83
N GLU A 130 6.16 0.05 -3.07
CA GLU A 130 7.01 0.13 -4.26
C GLU A 130 6.33 1.03 -5.30
N ASP A 131 7.02 1.32 -6.39
CA ASP A 131 6.42 1.94 -7.58
C ASP A 131 5.27 1.09 -8.16
N GLU A 132 4.57 1.63 -9.14
CA GLU A 132 3.54 0.90 -9.87
C GLU A 132 4.12 -0.22 -10.76
N PHE A 133 3.22 -1.12 -11.14
CA PHE A 133 3.53 -2.14 -12.14
C PHE A 133 3.58 -1.52 -13.54
N ARG A 134 4.59 -1.90 -14.31
CA ARG A 134 4.64 -1.64 -15.76
C ARG A 134 5.21 -2.84 -16.50
N LEU A 135 4.62 -3.15 -17.67
CA LEU A 135 5.16 -4.16 -18.58
C LEU A 135 6.53 -3.76 -19.14
N ASN A 136 6.72 -2.48 -19.42
CA ASN A 136 7.97 -1.92 -19.89
C ASN A 136 8.56 -1.03 -18.81
N LYS A 137 9.81 -1.29 -18.42
CA LYS A 137 10.48 -0.54 -17.36
C LYS A 137 10.63 0.93 -17.75
N LEU A 138 10.09 1.80 -16.90
CA LEU A 138 10.39 3.22 -16.86
C LEU A 138 11.28 3.50 -15.62
N PRO A 139 12.50 4.05 -15.80
CA PRO A 139 13.40 4.32 -14.68
C PRO A 139 12.75 5.22 -13.62
N GLY A 140 12.84 4.82 -12.36
CA GLY A 140 12.31 5.57 -11.22
C GLY A 140 10.81 5.44 -10.99
N GLU A 141 10.13 4.64 -11.80
CA GLU A 141 8.67 4.59 -11.81
C GLU A 141 8.19 3.13 -11.90
N THR A 142 9.06 2.13 -11.89
CA THR A 142 8.64 0.73 -12.12
C THR A 142 9.07 -0.14 -10.97
N ARG A 143 8.12 -0.87 -10.39
CA ARG A 143 8.46 -1.89 -9.39
C ARG A 143 9.32 -2.99 -10.00
N ILE A 144 10.15 -3.60 -9.16
CA ILE A 144 11.00 -4.69 -9.60
C ILE A 144 10.16 -5.95 -9.93
N PRO A 145 10.60 -6.83 -10.84
CA PRO A 145 9.84 -8.01 -11.22
C PRO A 145 9.60 -8.95 -10.02
N PRO A 146 8.48 -9.71 -10.00
CA PRO A 146 8.30 -10.77 -9.03
C PRO A 146 9.39 -11.84 -9.21
N GLY A 147 9.86 -12.41 -8.11
CA GLY A 147 11.03 -13.28 -8.12
C GLY A 147 11.57 -13.58 -6.73
N THR A 148 12.72 -14.23 -6.65
CA THR A 148 13.44 -14.44 -5.38
C THR A 148 14.85 -13.93 -5.53
N TYR A 149 15.22 -13.00 -4.66
CA TYR A 149 16.47 -12.26 -4.74
C TYR A 149 17.30 -12.46 -3.47
N PRO A 150 18.62 -12.70 -3.58
CA PRO A 150 19.49 -12.68 -2.43
C PRO A 150 19.58 -11.27 -1.86
N LEU A 151 19.65 -11.16 -0.53
CA LEU A 151 19.97 -9.91 0.15
C LEU A 151 21.45 -9.87 0.52
N ALA A 152 22.03 -8.68 0.44
CA ALA A 152 23.36 -8.39 0.97
C ALA A 152 23.37 -7.03 1.68
N LEU A 153 24.40 -6.79 2.50
CA LEU A 153 24.68 -5.47 3.06
C LEU A 153 25.54 -4.67 2.08
N ARG A 154 25.07 -3.49 1.69
CA ARG A 154 25.84 -2.53 0.90
C ARG A 154 26.40 -1.42 1.79
N THR A 155 27.71 -1.26 1.81
CA THR A 155 28.45 -0.36 2.72
C THR A 155 29.01 0.89 2.02
N GLU A 156 28.42 1.29 0.89
CA GLU A 156 28.88 2.41 0.06
C GLU A 156 27.68 3.24 -0.46
N GLY A 157 27.94 4.44 -0.97
CA GLY A 157 26.97 5.34 -1.58
C GLY A 157 26.13 6.18 -0.60
N GLY A 158 25.44 7.21 -1.14
CA GLY A 158 24.81 8.24 -0.30
C GLY A 158 23.73 7.74 0.66
N PHE A 159 22.99 6.68 0.33
CA PHE A 159 22.06 6.07 1.29
C PHE A 159 22.80 5.48 2.50
N HIS A 160 23.90 4.76 2.26
CA HIS A 160 24.70 4.19 3.34
C HIS A 160 25.23 5.29 4.26
N GLU A 161 25.79 6.36 3.71
CA GLU A 161 26.33 7.50 4.46
C GLU A 161 25.26 8.19 5.30
N ARG A 162 24.09 8.50 4.70
CA ARG A 162 22.97 9.12 5.43
C ARG A 162 22.44 8.23 6.55
N TYR A 163 22.35 6.92 6.31
CA TYR A 163 21.84 5.97 7.29
C TYR A 163 22.86 5.72 8.41
N ALA A 164 24.16 5.75 8.12
CA ALA A 164 25.22 5.72 9.13
C ALA A 164 25.07 6.89 10.12
N VAL A 165 24.82 8.10 9.61
CA VAL A 165 24.57 9.28 10.45
C VAL A 165 23.25 9.15 11.23
N ARG A 166 22.17 8.72 10.55
CA ARG A 166 20.82 8.67 11.13
C ARG A 166 20.65 7.59 12.21
N TYR A 167 21.26 6.42 12.02
CA TYR A 167 21.06 5.25 12.87
C TYR A 167 22.29 4.85 13.69
N GLY A 168 23.45 5.47 13.42
CA GLY A 168 24.68 5.25 14.18
C GLY A 168 25.05 3.78 14.24
N GLN A 169 25.24 3.27 15.46
CA GLN A 169 25.62 1.88 15.69
C GLN A 169 24.59 0.85 15.22
N LEU A 170 23.34 1.24 14.97
CA LEU A 170 22.35 0.32 14.42
C LEU A 170 22.60 0.03 12.93
N HIS A 171 23.28 0.90 12.19
CA HIS A 171 23.52 0.73 10.76
C HIS A 171 24.74 -0.14 10.47
N ARG A 172 24.56 -1.16 9.64
CA ARG A 172 25.59 -2.11 9.18
C ARG A 172 25.79 -2.13 7.67
N GLY A 173 25.04 -1.29 6.95
CA GLY A 173 24.93 -1.35 5.50
C GLY A 173 23.48 -1.33 5.06
N MET A 174 23.20 -0.84 3.86
CA MET A 174 21.85 -0.88 3.33
C MET A 174 21.48 -2.32 2.96
N LEU A 175 20.28 -2.77 3.31
CA LEU A 175 19.73 -4.02 2.79
C LEU A 175 19.53 -3.87 1.29
N TRP A 176 20.22 -4.70 0.51
CA TRP A 176 20.30 -4.59 -0.93
C TRP A 176 19.89 -5.90 -1.59
N LEU A 177 18.85 -5.84 -2.44
CA LEU A 177 18.46 -6.95 -3.30
C LEU A 177 19.46 -7.09 -4.46
N ARG A 178 20.04 -8.27 -4.59
CA ARG A 178 21.03 -8.60 -5.62
C ARG A 178 20.35 -9.25 -6.84
N ASP A 179 21.01 -9.13 -7.98
CA ASP A 179 20.65 -9.82 -9.22
C ASP A 179 19.22 -9.55 -9.71
N VAL A 180 18.74 -8.30 -9.51
CA VAL A 180 17.42 -7.86 -9.97
C VAL A 180 17.51 -7.46 -11.46
N PRO A 181 16.80 -8.14 -12.38
CA PRO A 181 16.92 -7.89 -13.81
C PRO A 181 16.56 -6.46 -14.21
N GLY A 182 17.53 -5.73 -14.77
CA GLY A 182 17.31 -4.36 -15.24
C GLY A 182 17.27 -3.31 -14.13
N PHE A 183 17.56 -3.66 -12.87
CA PHE A 183 17.65 -2.73 -11.75
C PHE A 183 19.01 -2.82 -11.08
N GLU A 184 19.47 -1.68 -10.56
CA GLU A 184 20.69 -1.60 -9.76
C GLU A 184 20.36 -0.94 -8.44
N TYR A 185 21.11 -1.30 -7.39
CA TYR A 185 21.01 -0.70 -6.07
C TYR A 185 19.57 -0.67 -5.50
N VAL A 186 18.83 -1.76 -5.64
CA VAL A 186 17.48 -1.90 -5.06
C VAL A 186 17.58 -2.09 -3.55
N LEU A 187 17.23 -1.06 -2.80
CA LEU A 187 17.36 -1.04 -1.35
C LEU A 187 16.02 -1.27 -0.65
N ILE A 188 16.08 -1.77 0.59
CA ILE A 188 14.95 -1.69 1.54
C ILE A 188 15.21 -0.52 2.47
N HIS A 189 14.35 0.49 2.46
CA HIS A 189 14.58 1.70 3.24
C HIS A 189 13.31 2.43 3.69
N CYS A 190 13.50 3.44 4.54
CA CYS A 190 12.42 4.31 5.01
C CYS A 190 11.93 5.21 3.86
N GLY A 191 10.63 5.34 3.73
CA GLY A 191 9.95 6.28 2.84
C GLY A 191 8.44 6.15 3.07
N ASN A 192 7.68 7.14 2.62
CA ASN A 192 6.26 7.21 2.90
C ASN A 192 5.41 7.22 1.62
N THR A 193 5.95 7.61 0.48
CA THR A 193 5.21 7.73 -0.78
C THR A 193 6.00 7.16 -1.95
N ASP A 194 5.35 6.99 -3.09
CA ASP A 194 5.99 6.66 -4.38
C ASP A 194 7.16 7.60 -4.72
N LEU A 195 7.06 8.88 -4.32
CA LEU A 195 8.11 9.87 -4.55
C LEU A 195 9.40 9.63 -3.73
N ASP A 196 9.31 8.80 -2.68
CA ASP A 196 10.47 8.44 -1.86
C ASP A 196 11.22 7.23 -2.43
N THR A 197 10.77 6.65 -3.54
CA THR A 197 11.40 5.49 -4.17
C THR A 197 11.69 5.75 -5.66
N ALA A 198 12.57 4.94 -6.21
CA ALA A 198 12.93 4.92 -7.63
C ALA A 198 13.21 3.46 -8.04
N GLY A 199 12.30 2.56 -7.66
CA GLY A 199 12.42 1.11 -7.77
C GLY A 199 12.90 0.38 -6.52
N CYS A 200 13.05 1.09 -5.39
CA CYS A 200 13.36 0.51 -4.08
C CYS A 200 12.09 0.06 -3.33
N ILE A 201 12.27 -0.71 -2.26
CA ILE A 201 11.18 -1.17 -1.38
C ILE A 201 11.14 -0.30 -0.14
N LEU A 202 10.04 0.42 0.05
CA LEU A 202 9.80 1.21 1.26
C LEU A 202 9.17 0.36 2.36
N VAL A 203 9.40 0.71 3.63
CA VAL A 203 8.82 0.03 4.80
C VAL A 203 8.09 0.99 5.74
N GLY A 204 7.00 0.52 6.36
CA GLY A 204 6.18 1.29 7.31
C GLY A 204 5.25 0.43 8.16
N ASP A 205 4.79 0.97 9.30
CA ASP A 205 3.89 0.23 10.22
C ASP A 205 2.41 0.46 9.92
N VAL A 206 2.09 1.51 9.15
CA VAL A 206 0.72 1.84 8.73
C VAL A 206 0.71 2.06 7.24
N ALA A 207 -0.31 1.55 6.56
CA ALA A 207 -0.54 1.78 5.14
C ALA A 207 -1.92 2.41 4.90
N ARG A 208 -1.95 3.41 4.01
CA ARG A 208 -3.16 3.90 3.36
C ARG A 208 -3.30 3.21 2.02
N GLN A 209 -4.48 2.63 1.77
CA GLN A 209 -4.83 2.00 0.49
C GLN A 209 -4.56 2.91 -0.73
N ASN A 210 -4.24 2.30 -1.87
CA ASN A 210 -3.89 2.94 -3.14
C ASN A 210 -4.90 2.69 -4.29
N ILE A 211 -6.12 2.25 -3.96
CA ILE A 211 -7.18 1.93 -4.94
C ILE A 211 -8.01 3.17 -5.28
N THR A 212 -8.40 3.95 -4.26
CA THR A 212 -9.21 5.18 -4.45
C THR A 212 -8.43 6.46 -4.15
N GLY A 213 -7.16 6.34 -3.80
CA GLY A 213 -6.25 7.45 -3.54
C GLY A 213 -4.80 7.04 -3.76
N ARG A 214 -3.87 7.95 -3.47
CA ARG A 214 -2.44 7.60 -3.46
C ARG A 214 -2.09 6.73 -2.27
N GLY A 215 -1.31 5.68 -2.51
CA GLY A 215 -0.77 4.83 -1.47
C GLY A 215 0.23 5.59 -0.61
N GLU A 216 0.17 5.39 0.69
CA GLU A 216 1.08 6.04 1.63
C GLU A 216 1.44 5.08 2.76
N LEU A 217 2.68 5.13 3.23
CA LEU A 217 3.13 4.52 4.46
C LEU A 217 3.26 5.59 5.56
N GLN A 218 3.12 5.16 6.81
CA GLN A 218 3.46 5.97 7.98
C GLN A 218 4.33 5.16 8.95
N ASN A 219 4.99 5.86 9.87
CA ASN A 219 5.89 5.28 10.87
C ASN A 219 7.04 4.45 10.25
N SER A 220 7.57 4.90 9.10
CA SER A 220 8.68 4.22 8.40
C SER A 220 9.94 4.08 9.24
N ASP A 221 10.29 5.09 10.06
CA ASP A 221 11.43 4.99 10.98
C ASP A 221 11.27 3.90 12.04
N ALA A 222 10.08 3.79 12.63
CA ALA A 222 9.78 2.79 13.65
C ALA A 222 9.78 1.37 13.06
N ALA A 223 9.16 1.20 11.89
CA ALA A 223 9.18 -0.05 11.14
C ALA A 223 10.61 -0.48 10.82
N TYR A 224 11.42 0.44 10.29
CA TYR A 224 12.80 0.16 9.93
C TYR A 224 13.64 -0.22 11.15
N ARG A 225 13.58 0.54 12.25
CA ARG A 225 14.31 0.22 13.49
C ARG A 225 13.96 -1.14 14.08
N ARG A 226 12.73 -1.61 13.86
CA ARG A 226 12.26 -2.91 14.36
C ARG A 226 12.66 -4.06 13.44
N VAL A 227 12.59 -3.86 12.12
CA VAL A 227 12.81 -4.92 11.12
C VAL A 227 14.26 -5.06 10.70
N TYR A 228 14.96 -3.94 10.50
CA TYR A 228 16.33 -3.93 9.97
C TYR A 228 17.32 -4.75 10.83
N PRO A 229 17.37 -4.59 12.18
CA PRO A 229 18.39 -5.27 12.97
C PRO A 229 18.28 -6.79 12.91
N LEU A 230 17.06 -7.32 12.79
CA LEU A 230 16.82 -8.74 12.59
C LEU A 230 17.55 -9.21 11.34
N ILE A 231 17.25 -8.61 10.19
CA ILE A 231 17.80 -9.03 8.89
C ILE A 231 19.32 -8.80 8.82
N ALA A 232 19.79 -7.66 9.31
CA ALA A 232 21.21 -7.32 9.31
C ALA A 232 22.04 -8.30 10.14
N ALA A 233 21.56 -8.71 11.33
CA ALA A 233 22.26 -9.67 12.18
C ALA A 233 22.44 -11.03 11.48
N TRP A 234 21.44 -11.50 10.74
CA TRP A 234 21.56 -12.72 9.95
C TRP A 234 22.67 -12.61 8.89
N LEU A 235 22.69 -11.50 8.14
CA LEU A 235 23.71 -11.26 7.13
C LEU A 235 25.12 -11.11 7.73
N GLU A 236 25.27 -10.41 8.85
CA GLU A 236 26.56 -10.25 9.55
C GLU A 236 27.12 -11.59 10.06
N ASN A 237 26.25 -12.51 10.47
CA ASN A 237 26.63 -13.85 10.90
C ASN A 237 26.92 -14.82 9.72
N GLY A 238 26.95 -14.32 8.49
CA GLY A 238 27.27 -15.11 7.30
C GLY A 238 26.15 -16.04 6.83
N HIS A 239 24.93 -15.84 7.32
CA HIS A 239 23.77 -16.61 6.89
C HIS A 239 23.20 -16.09 5.57
N GLU A 240 22.60 -17.00 4.80
CA GLU A 240 21.92 -16.62 3.58
C GLU A 240 20.57 -15.96 3.91
N VAL A 241 20.25 -14.88 3.21
CA VAL A 241 18.95 -14.22 3.29
C VAL A 241 18.39 -14.04 1.89
N LYS A 242 17.16 -14.49 1.68
CA LYS A 242 16.43 -14.34 0.41
C LYS A 242 15.13 -13.61 0.64
N LEU A 243 14.79 -12.72 -0.29
CA LEU A 243 13.50 -12.04 -0.35
C LEU A 243 12.74 -12.51 -1.58
N ARG A 244 11.59 -13.14 -1.37
CA ARG A 244 10.65 -13.52 -2.44
C ARG A 244 9.59 -12.44 -2.59
N LEU A 245 9.41 -11.95 -3.81
CA LEU A 245 8.35 -11.01 -4.16
C LEU A 245 7.27 -11.75 -4.93
N THR A 246 6.06 -11.70 -4.40
CA THR A 246 4.89 -12.40 -4.95
C THR A 246 3.77 -11.40 -5.22
N ASP A 247 3.28 -11.37 -6.45
CA ASP A 247 2.06 -10.67 -6.81
C ASP A 247 0.87 -11.55 -6.34
N VAL A 248 0.20 -11.13 -5.26
CA VAL A 248 -1.00 -11.80 -4.73
C VAL A 248 -2.26 -11.25 -5.39
N ASP A 249 -2.20 -9.98 -5.79
CA ASP A 249 -3.23 -9.36 -6.61
C ASP A 249 -2.96 -9.57 -8.11
N SER A 250 -3.83 -9.01 -8.95
CA SER A 250 -3.67 -9.00 -10.39
C SER A 250 -3.38 -7.56 -10.84
N PRO A 251 -2.10 -7.20 -11.07
CA PRO A 251 -1.76 -5.88 -11.56
C PRO A 251 -2.41 -5.67 -12.94
N ALA A 252 -3.02 -4.50 -13.13
CA ALA A 252 -3.64 -4.09 -14.39
C ALA A 252 -2.63 -3.45 -15.35
#